data_AF-A0A7V2YY94-F1
#
_entry.id   AF-A0A7V2YY94-F1
#
_cell.length_a   1.000
_cell.length_b   1.000
_cell.length_c   1.000
_cell.angle_alpha   90.00
_cell.angle_beta   90.00
_cell.angle_gamma   90.00
#
_symmetry.space_group_name_H-M   'P 1'
#
loop_
_entity.id
_entity.type
_entity.pdbx_description
1 polymer ?
#
loop_
_entity_poly.entity_id
_entity_poly.type
_entity_poly.pdbx_seq_one_letter_code
_entity_poly.pdbx_strand_id
1 'polypeptide(L)'
;MALTRTTLHGCVALCVMVCGAQTLHALPRDANGWTIFTPSTDTVKIYVSSSVGDDAFNGLMPDPDGAGGGPKRTVAEGLKLLRPQQPDWLLLRRGDTWTDPGSLNVPRKLDKSLGFDIGGGRAANEPQIVAAYGSSPERPLLRTSTPVVNIVGNGVTRFVAWVGLHCYAFTRDPASPDFATTLSATGYVIPRHNPNGFRILGHASGWTGDFLIEDCVIDFFDGGITCQTNMRNMAVRRCIITNSYNGQFPDSNNGYPDRSQGIFCIDTLGLLVEECLLYHNGWNATMGYGMSIYSHNMYLSTDINPCRVIGNIACGAGSNGGQMRAGGIADNNLFLRNPIGLFLSGDPNGAEEGINTCINNVFVEANDIVNNQGEVARRGVGLDIKRKPLGFYKGNICLDRLSARQQAGIRCTEDPITTAPPILVTGNIVRNWNNASGQGIEVPPELVNDFILTGNVVDGKDQAGNPVVFPDPNRNMDTYMNHLGIGGGWEEFIRRAAARPWGQWPREFSADGFNDYIREGFGMDQKTAASYVLIH
;
A
#
# COMPACT_ATOMS: atom_id res chain seq x y z
N MET A 1 -48.67 0.33 30.17
CA MET A 1 -48.00 -0.82 30.82
C MET A 1 -47.14 -1.48 29.75
N ALA A 2 -45.94 -0.98 29.53
CA ALA A 2 -44.71 -1.47 30.17
C ALA A 2 -44.35 -2.89 29.72
N LEU A 3 -43.54 -2.99 28.65
CA LEU A 3 -42.51 -4.01 28.58
C LEU A 3 -41.19 -3.35 28.14
N THR A 4 -40.17 -3.69 28.90
CA THR A 4 -38.90 -3.04 29.10
C THR A 4 -37.91 -3.23 27.95
N ARG A 5 -37.13 -2.17 27.69
CA ARG A 5 -35.85 -2.23 26.98
C ARG A 5 -34.91 -3.18 27.72
N THR A 6 -34.46 -4.22 27.04
CA THR A 6 -33.26 -4.98 27.42
C THR A 6 -32.24 -4.91 26.30
N THR A 7 -31.08 -4.43 26.71
CA THR A 7 -29.80 -4.24 26.04
C THR A 7 -29.39 -5.48 25.25
N LEU A 8 -29.38 -5.39 23.92
CA LEU A 8 -28.71 -6.37 23.06
C LEU A 8 -27.36 -5.78 22.66
N HIS A 9 -26.32 -6.10 23.43
CA HIS A 9 -24.93 -5.95 22.98
C HIS A 9 -24.72 -6.95 21.85
N GLY A 10 -24.92 -6.50 20.61
CA GLY A 10 -24.72 -7.32 19.42
C GLY A 10 -23.23 -7.54 19.16
N CYS A 11 -22.71 -8.69 19.58
CA CYS A 11 -21.56 -9.29 18.94
C CYS A 11 -21.96 -9.67 17.50
N VAL A 12 -21.67 -8.80 16.54
CA VAL A 12 -21.75 -9.16 15.11
C VAL A 12 -20.53 -10.03 14.81
N ALA A 13 -20.67 -11.33 15.02
CA ALA A 13 -19.76 -12.32 14.44
C ALA A 13 -20.08 -12.42 12.94
N LEU A 14 -19.31 -11.73 12.12
CA LEU A 14 -19.38 -11.85 10.66
C LEU A 14 -18.71 -13.18 10.26
N CYS A 15 -19.43 -14.29 10.39
CA CYS A 15 -18.99 -15.58 9.85
C CYS A 15 -19.26 -15.59 8.34
N VAL A 16 -18.28 -15.14 7.54
CA VAL A 16 -18.27 -15.42 6.10
C VAL A 16 -17.74 -16.84 5.94
N MET A 17 -18.63 -17.81 5.77
CA MET A 17 -18.23 -19.12 5.24
C MET A 17 -17.87 -18.95 3.76
N VAL A 18 -16.59 -18.71 3.47
CA VAL A 18 -16.06 -18.86 2.10
C VAL A 18 -15.68 -20.33 1.93
N CYS A 19 -16.59 -21.13 1.40
CA CYS A 19 -16.20 -22.35 0.69
C CYS A 19 -15.62 -21.91 -0.67
N GLY A 20 -14.35 -21.53 -0.71
CA GLY A 20 -13.70 -20.99 -1.90
C GLY A 20 -12.30 -21.54 -2.05
N ALA A 21 -11.88 -21.77 -3.30
CA ALA A 21 -10.53 -22.15 -3.63
C ALA A 21 -9.51 -21.26 -2.92
N GLN A 22 -8.45 -21.86 -2.35
CA GLN A 22 -7.39 -21.14 -1.66
C GLN A 22 -6.82 -20.05 -2.58
N THR A 23 -6.69 -18.82 -2.08
CA THR A 23 -6.02 -17.71 -2.79
C THR A 23 -4.52 -17.74 -2.51
N LEU A 24 -3.70 -17.21 -3.43
CA LEU A 24 -2.23 -17.23 -3.28
C LEU A 24 -1.75 -16.54 -1.99
N HIS A 25 -2.42 -15.46 -1.58
CA HIS A 25 -2.07 -14.72 -0.37
C HIS A 25 -2.57 -15.38 0.92
N ALA A 26 -3.33 -16.46 0.82
CA ALA A 26 -3.80 -17.30 1.93
C ALA A 26 -2.96 -18.60 2.08
N LEU A 27 -1.80 -18.67 1.42
CA LEU A 27 -0.82 -19.71 1.69
C LEU A 27 -0.29 -19.62 3.15
N PRO A 28 0.18 -20.74 3.73
CA PRO A 28 0.79 -20.74 5.06
C PRO A 28 1.92 -19.71 5.17
N ARG A 29 2.04 -19.10 6.34
CA ARG A 29 3.11 -18.17 6.67
C ARG A 29 4.07 -18.80 7.68
N ASP A 30 5.34 -18.44 7.63
CA ASP A 30 6.33 -18.85 8.63
C ASP A 30 6.13 -18.09 9.96
N ALA A 31 6.98 -18.38 10.96
CA ALA A 31 6.91 -17.73 12.27
C ALA A 31 7.15 -16.21 12.22
N ASN A 32 7.78 -15.71 11.15
CA ASN A 32 8.00 -14.28 10.90
C ASN A 32 6.91 -13.68 9.98
N GLY A 33 5.91 -14.47 9.57
CA GLY A 33 4.78 -14.06 8.74
C GLY A 33 5.06 -14.03 7.23
N TRP A 34 6.18 -14.57 6.76
CA TRP A 34 6.50 -14.66 5.33
C TRP A 34 5.79 -15.83 4.67
N THR A 35 5.35 -15.66 3.42
CA THR A 35 4.67 -16.73 2.68
C THR A 35 5.59 -17.94 2.48
N ILE A 36 5.09 -19.14 2.80
CA ILE A 36 5.80 -20.40 2.55
C ILE A 36 5.39 -20.95 1.19
N PHE A 37 6.33 -20.97 0.24
CA PHE A 37 6.16 -21.64 -1.05
C PHE A 37 6.71 -23.06 -0.99
N THR A 38 5.85 -24.04 -1.28
CA THR A 38 6.26 -25.45 -1.38
C THR A 38 6.33 -25.83 -2.86
N PRO A 39 7.45 -26.35 -3.37
CA PRO A 39 7.54 -26.76 -4.77
C PRO A 39 6.66 -27.99 -5.02
N SER A 40 5.96 -28.02 -6.16
CA SER A 40 5.32 -29.23 -6.67
C SER A 40 6.39 -30.23 -7.13
N THR A 41 6.00 -31.49 -7.28
CA THR A 41 6.91 -32.55 -7.77
C THR A 41 7.52 -32.23 -9.15
N ASP A 42 6.82 -31.42 -9.94
CA ASP A 42 7.22 -31.00 -11.29
C ASP A 42 7.65 -29.52 -11.37
N THR A 43 7.86 -28.84 -10.24
CA THR A 43 8.42 -27.47 -10.20
C THR A 43 9.83 -27.46 -10.77
N VAL A 44 10.07 -26.62 -11.79
CA VAL A 44 11.43 -26.34 -12.28
C VAL A 44 11.94 -25.05 -11.64
N LYS A 45 13.09 -25.13 -10.96
CA LYS A 45 13.80 -23.95 -10.43
C LYS A 45 14.83 -23.49 -11.45
N ILE A 46 14.72 -22.25 -11.87
CA ILE A 46 15.57 -21.59 -12.85
C ILE A 46 16.35 -20.50 -12.12
N TYR A 47 17.68 -20.60 -12.14
CA TYR A 47 18.57 -19.68 -11.46
C TYR A 47 19.17 -18.68 -12.43
N VAL A 48 19.27 -17.43 -12.00
CA VAL A 48 19.86 -16.33 -12.77
C VAL A 48 20.87 -15.58 -11.91
N SER A 49 22.06 -15.32 -12.44
CA SER A 49 23.12 -14.55 -11.78
C SER A 49 23.91 -13.74 -12.79
N SER A 50 23.97 -12.42 -12.63
CA SER A 50 24.83 -11.57 -13.46
C SER A 50 26.31 -11.71 -13.11
N SER A 51 26.63 -12.17 -11.90
CA SER A 51 28.01 -12.27 -11.41
C SER A 51 28.70 -13.61 -11.75
N VAL A 52 27.97 -14.73 -11.74
CA VAL A 52 28.54 -16.06 -12.00
C VAL A 52 27.85 -16.85 -13.11
N GLY A 53 26.76 -16.32 -13.67
CA GLY A 53 25.98 -17.00 -14.70
C GLY A 53 26.55 -16.88 -16.10
N ASP A 54 26.16 -17.84 -16.94
CA ASP A 54 26.40 -17.86 -18.38
C ASP A 54 25.07 -18.21 -19.08
N ASP A 55 24.73 -17.50 -20.15
CA ASP A 55 23.51 -17.78 -20.92
C ASP A 55 23.58 -19.13 -21.65
N ALA A 56 24.78 -19.70 -21.83
CA ALA A 56 24.99 -21.06 -22.30
C ALA A 56 24.66 -22.13 -21.26
N PHE A 57 24.62 -21.79 -19.96
CA PHE A 57 24.29 -22.75 -18.92
C PHE A 57 22.82 -23.19 -18.97
N ASN A 58 22.52 -24.38 -18.46
CA ASN A 58 21.15 -24.90 -18.45
C ASN A 58 20.17 -24.10 -17.57
N GLY A 59 20.65 -23.28 -16.64
CA GLY A 59 19.83 -22.50 -15.71
C GLY A 59 19.27 -23.30 -14.52
N LEU A 60 19.61 -24.58 -14.37
CA LEU A 60 18.97 -25.49 -13.41
C LEU A 60 19.77 -25.67 -12.11
N MET A 61 20.87 -24.93 -11.94
CA MET A 61 21.72 -24.97 -10.76
C MET A 61 22.05 -23.55 -10.27
N PRO A 62 22.15 -23.33 -8.95
CA PRO A 62 22.43 -22.00 -8.38
C PRO A 62 23.87 -21.53 -8.61
N ASP A 63 24.79 -22.47 -8.84
CA ASP A 63 26.21 -22.21 -9.05
C ASP A 63 26.73 -23.04 -10.24
N PRO A 64 27.78 -22.59 -10.94
CA PRO A 64 28.38 -23.34 -12.05
C PRO A 64 28.93 -24.70 -11.60
N ASP A 65 28.69 -25.74 -12.40
CA ASP A 65 29.21 -27.10 -12.16
C ASP A 65 30.46 -27.44 -13.02
N GLY A 66 30.86 -26.53 -13.90
CA GLY A 66 31.98 -26.70 -14.83
C GLY A 66 31.68 -27.58 -16.06
N ALA A 67 30.47 -28.10 -16.21
CA ALA A 67 30.03 -28.98 -17.30
C ALA A 67 28.88 -28.39 -18.13
N GLY A 68 28.70 -27.05 -18.09
CA GLY A 68 27.58 -26.36 -18.74
C GLY A 68 26.31 -26.29 -17.89
N GLY A 69 26.36 -26.75 -16.63
CA GLY A 69 25.36 -26.47 -15.62
C GLY A 69 25.70 -25.21 -14.82
N GLY A 70 24.66 -24.48 -14.42
CA GLY A 70 24.80 -23.23 -13.68
C GLY A 70 23.64 -22.27 -13.95
N PRO A 71 23.66 -21.08 -13.34
CA PRO A 71 22.62 -20.09 -13.53
C PRO A 71 22.73 -19.41 -14.90
N LYS A 72 21.60 -19.01 -15.49
CA LYS A 72 21.61 -18.08 -16.63
C LYS A 72 22.24 -16.76 -16.22
N ARG A 73 22.88 -16.06 -17.16
CA ARG A 73 23.45 -14.74 -16.88
C ARG A 73 22.39 -13.65 -16.90
N THR A 74 21.55 -13.69 -17.92
CA THR A 74 20.53 -12.66 -18.15
C THR A 74 19.17 -13.13 -17.67
N VAL A 75 18.39 -12.17 -17.16
CA VAL A 75 17.00 -12.41 -16.74
C VAL A 75 16.15 -12.88 -17.93
N ALA A 76 16.38 -12.31 -19.12
CA ALA A 76 15.66 -12.68 -20.33
C ALA A 76 15.83 -14.17 -20.70
N GLU A 77 17.05 -14.72 -20.61
CA GLU A 77 17.27 -16.15 -20.88
C GLU A 77 16.70 -17.05 -19.78
N GLY A 78 16.67 -16.59 -18.53
CA GLY A 78 15.97 -17.30 -17.46
C GLY A 78 14.45 -17.34 -17.66
N LEU A 79 13.83 -16.22 -18.04
CA LEU A 79 12.39 -16.15 -18.33
C LEU A 79 11.95 -17.09 -19.45
N LYS A 80 12.79 -17.31 -20.47
CA LYS A 80 12.50 -18.26 -21.57
C LYS A 80 12.37 -19.70 -21.11
N LEU A 81 12.92 -20.06 -19.95
CA LEU A 81 12.83 -21.41 -19.38
C LEU A 81 11.56 -21.64 -18.57
N LEU A 82 10.85 -20.58 -18.17
CA LEU A 82 9.57 -20.71 -17.50
C LEU A 82 8.55 -21.33 -18.46
N ARG A 83 7.77 -22.29 -17.97
CA ARG A 83 6.69 -22.92 -18.74
C ARG A 83 5.36 -22.24 -18.39
N PRO A 84 4.54 -21.85 -19.39
CA PRO A 84 3.23 -21.26 -19.13
C PRO A 84 2.28 -22.27 -18.48
N GLN A 85 1.55 -21.85 -17.43
CA GLN A 85 0.67 -22.70 -16.63
C GLN A 85 1.41 -23.85 -15.93
N GLN A 86 2.60 -23.60 -15.39
CA GLN A 86 3.37 -24.55 -14.58
C GLN A 86 3.97 -23.83 -13.34
N PRO A 87 4.16 -24.54 -12.22
CA PRO A 87 4.66 -23.96 -10.97
C PRO A 87 6.18 -23.75 -10.97
N ASP A 88 6.70 -23.09 -12.02
CA ASP A 88 8.13 -22.87 -12.21
C ASP A 88 8.61 -21.63 -11.46
N TRP A 89 9.86 -21.66 -10.97
CA TRP A 89 10.42 -20.60 -10.13
C TRP A 89 11.64 -20.00 -10.80
N LEU A 90 11.57 -18.72 -11.18
CA LEU A 90 12.72 -17.93 -11.60
C LEU A 90 13.35 -17.27 -10.37
N LEU A 91 14.62 -17.56 -10.11
CA LEU A 91 15.33 -17.16 -8.90
C LEU A 91 16.54 -16.31 -9.29
N LEU A 92 16.57 -15.05 -8.85
CA LEU A 92 17.65 -14.09 -9.10
C LEU A 92 18.60 -14.05 -7.90
N ARG A 93 19.91 -14.06 -8.14
CA ARG A 93 20.89 -14.11 -7.06
C ARG A 93 20.87 -12.80 -6.26
N ARG A 94 20.75 -12.90 -4.93
CA ARG A 94 20.88 -11.79 -4.00
C ARG A 94 22.28 -11.18 -4.11
N GLY A 95 22.35 -9.85 -4.09
CA GLY A 95 23.57 -9.06 -4.30
C GLY A 95 23.93 -8.80 -5.77
N ASP A 96 23.32 -9.49 -6.73
CA ASP A 96 23.56 -9.23 -8.14
C ASP A 96 22.76 -8.01 -8.63
N THR A 97 23.29 -7.37 -9.67
CA THR A 97 22.66 -6.21 -10.33
C THR A 97 22.46 -6.49 -11.83
N TRP A 98 21.33 -6.06 -12.36
CA TRP A 98 21.06 -6.01 -13.80
C TRP A 98 20.61 -4.60 -14.20
N THR A 99 21.15 -4.09 -15.30
CA THR A 99 20.70 -2.86 -15.93
C THR A 99 19.87 -3.19 -17.16
N ASP A 100 18.66 -2.66 -17.20
CA ASP A 100 17.64 -2.89 -18.23
C ASP A 100 17.45 -4.38 -18.57
N PRO A 101 17.13 -5.24 -17.58
CA PRO A 101 16.94 -6.68 -17.79
C PRO A 101 15.71 -7.02 -18.65
N GLY A 102 14.89 -6.04 -19.01
CA GLY A 102 13.54 -6.22 -19.57
C GLY A 102 12.49 -6.52 -18.50
N SER A 103 11.27 -6.80 -18.94
CA SER A 103 10.14 -7.06 -18.04
C SER A 103 10.17 -8.48 -17.46
N LEU A 104 9.89 -8.61 -16.16
CA LEU A 104 9.65 -9.84 -15.42
C LEU A 104 8.24 -10.42 -15.66
N ASN A 105 7.76 -10.31 -16.89
CA ASN A 105 6.49 -10.88 -17.29
C ASN A 105 6.62 -12.40 -17.36
N VAL A 106 5.75 -13.09 -16.64
CA VAL A 106 5.61 -14.54 -16.78
C VAL A 106 5.10 -14.92 -18.18
N PRO A 107 5.54 -16.04 -18.75
CA PRO A 107 5.11 -16.47 -20.07
C PRO A 107 3.62 -16.78 -20.11
N ARG A 108 3.02 -16.50 -21.27
CA ARG A 108 1.64 -16.86 -21.59
C ARG A 108 1.61 -17.80 -22.79
N LYS A 109 0.53 -18.57 -22.92
CA LYS A 109 0.22 -19.32 -24.14
C LYS A 109 -1.23 -19.11 -24.55
N LEU A 110 -1.50 -19.12 -25.85
CA LEU A 110 -2.87 -19.11 -26.37
C LEU A 110 -3.63 -20.33 -25.89
N ASP A 111 -4.73 -20.11 -25.17
CA ASP A 111 -5.74 -21.13 -24.96
C ASP A 111 -6.76 -21.04 -26.09
N LYS A 112 -6.70 -21.98 -27.03
CA LYS A 112 -7.60 -22.01 -28.20
C LYS A 112 -9.08 -22.20 -27.81
N SER A 113 -9.36 -22.80 -26.65
CA SER A 113 -10.74 -23.02 -26.19
C SER A 113 -11.34 -21.74 -25.60
N LEU A 114 -10.50 -20.90 -24.99
CA LEU A 114 -10.91 -19.63 -24.39
C LEU A 114 -10.78 -18.45 -25.35
N GLY A 115 -9.98 -18.58 -26.41
CA GLY A 115 -9.76 -17.53 -27.41
C GLY A 115 -8.82 -16.41 -26.95
N PHE A 116 -8.08 -16.61 -25.86
CA PHE A 116 -7.12 -15.65 -25.31
C PHE A 116 -5.90 -16.33 -24.68
N ASP A 117 -4.84 -15.54 -24.47
CA ASP A 117 -3.61 -16.00 -23.82
C ASP A 117 -3.78 -16.18 -22.32
N ILE A 118 -3.21 -17.23 -21.75
CA ILE A 118 -3.20 -17.50 -20.31
C ILE A 118 -1.77 -17.74 -19.82
N GLY A 119 -1.40 -17.13 -18.69
CA GLY A 119 -0.09 -17.28 -18.07
C GLY A 119 -0.13 -17.39 -16.55
N GLY A 120 1.06 -17.59 -15.97
CA GLY A 120 1.27 -17.84 -14.54
C GLY A 120 1.18 -19.32 -14.13
N GLY A 121 0.90 -19.59 -12.86
CA GLY A 121 0.82 -20.93 -12.28
C GLY A 121 -0.50 -21.66 -12.55
N ARG A 122 -0.66 -22.85 -11.98
CA ARG A 122 -1.87 -23.70 -12.14
C ARG A 122 -2.93 -23.43 -11.08
N ALA A 123 -2.48 -23.12 -9.87
CA ALA A 123 -3.31 -22.93 -8.69
C ALA A 123 -2.55 -22.10 -7.64
N ALA A 124 -3.23 -21.69 -6.56
CA ALA A 124 -2.62 -20.90 -5.49
C ALA A 124 -1.46 -21.62 -4.79
N ASN A 125 -1.53 -22.94 -4.62
CA ASN A 125 -0.45 -23.77 -4.08
C ASN A 125 0.54 -24.25 -5.15
N GLU A 126 0.31 -23.91 -6.42
CA GLU A 126 1.18 -24.20 -7.56
C GLU A 126 1.46 -22.91 -8.37
N PRO A 127 1.93 -21.83 -7.73
CA PRO A 127 2.15 -20.56 -8.41
C PRO A 127 3.43 -20.60 -9.25
N GLN A 128 3.46 -19.76 -10.27
CA GLN A 128 4.73 -19.38 -10.88
C GLN A 128 5.37 -18.27 -10.03
N ILE A 129 6.67 -18.36 -9.79
CA ILE A 129 7.37 -17.48 -8.86
C ILE A 129 8.53 -16.77 -9.56
N VAL A 130 8.67 -15.48 -9.33
CA VAL A 130 9.89 -14.71 -9.61
C VAL A 130 10.42 -14.18 -8.29
N ALA A 131 11.53 -14.75 -7.80
CA ALA A 131 12.04 -14.47 -6.47
C ALA A 131 13.57 -14.37 -6.42
N ALA A 132 14.13 -14.31 -5.21
CA ALA A 132 15.56 -14.23 -4.98
C ALA A 132 16.14 -15.54 -4.38
N TYR A 133 17.44 -15.80 -4.58
CA TYR A 133 18.20 -16.89 -3.93
C TYR A 133 19.61 -16.43 -3.52
N GLY A 134 20.38 -17.30 -2.85
CA GLY A 134 21.74 -16.99 -2.37
C GLY A 134 21.72 -16.45 -0.95
N SER A 135 22.86 -16.01 -0.41
CA SER A 135 23.03 -15.65 1.00
C SER A 135 23.22 -14.16 1.29
N SER A 136 23.43 -13.33 0.26
CA SER A 136 23.62 -11.88 0.42
C SER A 136 22.41 -11.24 1.12
N PRO A 137 22.60 -10.29 2.05
CA PRO A 137 21.49 -9.54 2.65
C PRO A 137 20.80 -8.59 1.65
N GLU A 138 21.48 -8.26 0.55
CA GLU A 138 21.00 -7.34 -0.47
C GLU A 138 20.08 -8.06 -1.47
N ARG A 139 18.93 -7.45 -1.77
CA ARG A 139 18.03 -7.94 -2.83
C ARG A 139 18.73 -7.90 -4.19
N PRO A 140 18.37 -8.76 -5.16
CA PRO A 140 18.75 -8.56 -6.55
C PRO A 140 18.27 -7.17 -7.01
N LEU A 141 19.20 -6.36 -7.52
CA LEU A 141 18.93 -5.00 -7.98
C LEU A 141 18.64 -4.97 -9.48
N LEU A 142 17.44 -4.53 -9.83
CA LEU A 142 16.94 -4.36 -11.19
C LEU A 142 16.86 -2.87 -11.48
N ARG A 143 17.93 -2.35 -12.10
CA ARG A 143 17.98 -0.98 -12.59
C ARG A 143 17.25 -0.96 -13.92
N THR A 144 16.12 -0.25 -14.02
CA THR A 144 15.30 -0.25 -15.23
C THR A 144 14.90 1.14 -15.71
N SER A 145 14.85 1.30 -17.03
CA SER A 145 14.24 2.43 -17.75
C SER A 145 12.85 2.09 -18.32
N THR A 146 12.42 0.83 -18.18
CA THR A 146 11.12 0.29 -18.63
C THR A 146 10.34 -0.32 -17.47
N PRO A 147 9.03 -0.61 -17.61
CA PRO A 147 8.31 -1.23 -16.51
C PRO A 147 8.87 -2.60 -16.13
N VAL A 148 8.97 -2.88 -14.82
CA VAL A 148 9.47 -4.18 -14.33
C VAL A 148 8.46 -5.27 -14.65
N VAL A 149 7.19 -5.03 -14.35
CA VAL A 149 6.09 -5.89 -14.80
C VAL A 149 5.21 -5.06 -15.72
N ASN A 150 4.92 -5.59 -16.91
CA ASN A 150 4.10 -4.93 -17.92
C ASN A 150 3.07 -5.92 -18.46
N ILE A 151 2.10 -6.25 -17.62
CA ILE A 151 0.98 -7.11 -17.98
C ILE A 151 -0.04 -6.26 -18.71
N VAL A 152 -0.05 -6.35 -20.04
CA VAL A 152 -0.93 -5.59 -20.91
C VAL A 152 -1.59 -6.48 -21.97
N GLY A 153 -2.64 -5.95 -22.60
CA GLY A 153 -3.36 -6.63 -23.69
C GLY A 153 -4.45 -7.58 -23.20
N ASN A 154 -4.91 -8.46 -24.09
CA ASN A 154 -6.12 -9.28 -23.87
C ASN A 154 -5.85 -10.63 -23.17
N GLY A 155 -4.62 -10.90 -22.75
CA GLY A 155 -4.27 -12.15 -22.04
C GLY A 155 -4.55 -12.09 -20.54
N VAL A 156 -4.96 -13.22 -19.97
CA VAL A 156 -5.14 -13.42 -18.52
C VAL A 156 -3.84 -13.92 -17.88
N THR A 157 -3.56 -13.49 -16.65
CA THR A 157 -2.43 -14.01 -15.86
C THR A 157 -2.89 -14.31 -14.45
N ARG A 158 -2.58 -15.51 -13.95
CA ARG A 158 -3.04 -15.96 -12.63
C ARG A 158 -1.98 -16.72 -11.84
N PHE A 159 -2.06 -16.66 -10.52
CA PHE A 159 -1.19 -17.41 -9.60
C PHE A 159 0.29 -17.09 -9.81
N VAL A 160 0.65 -15.83 -9.56
CA VAL A 160 2.03 -15.34 -9.72
C VAL A 160 2.51 -14.63 -8.46
N ALA A 161 3.72 -14.96 -8.03
CA ALA A 161 4.39 -14.27 -6.93
C ALA A 161 5.67 -13.56 -7.42
N TRP A 162 5.83 -12.28 -7.05
CA TRP A 162 7.09 -11.55 -7.16
C TRP A 162 7.62 -11.26 -5.75
N VAL A 163 8.78 -11.82 -5.41
CA VAL A 163 9.25 -11.86 -4.02
C VAL A 163 10.70 -11.40 -3.86
N GLY A 164 10.94 -10.41 -3.00
CA GLY A 164 12.28 -10.09 -2.54
C GLY A 164 13.16 -9.39 -3.58
N LEU A 165 12.58 -8.56 -4.46
CA LEU A 165 13.29 -7.87 -5.55
C LEU A 165 13.49 -6.39 -5.24
N HIS A 166 14.61 -5.80 -5.68
CA HIS A 166 14.77 -4.34 -5.66
C HIS A 166 14.64 -3.79 -7.08
N CYS A 167 13.49 -3.19 -7.36
CA CYS A 167 13.13 -2.53 -8.60
C CYS A 167 13.44 -1.04 -8.48
N TYR A 168 14.30 -0.52 -9.35
CA TYR A 168 14.78 0.85 -9.26
C TYR A 168 14.76 1.55 -10.63
N ALA A 169 13.98 2.61 -10.75
CA ALA A 169 13.93 3.45 -11.94
C ALA A 169 15.13 4.41 -12.01
N PHE A 170 16.33 3.86 -12.19
CA PHE A 170 17.61 4.54 -11.96
C PHE A 170 17.85 5.83 -12.77
N THR A 171 17.17 6.01 -13.91
CA THR A 171 17.30 7.24 -14.71
C THR A 171 16.41 8.37 -14.20
N ARG A 172 15.60 8.13 -13.15
CA ARG A 172 14.65 9.08 -12.57
C ARG A 172 15.05 9.61 -11.22
N ASP A 173 15.99 9.00 -10.52
CA ASP A 173 16.50 9.52 -9.26
C ASP A 173 17.46 10.69 -9.53
N PRO A 174 17.17 11.93 -9.08
CA PRO A 174 18.08 13.06 -9.26
C PRO A 174 19.45 12.90 -8.59
N ALA A 175 19.60 11.99 -7.62
CA ALA A 175 20.87 11.67 -6.98
C ALA A 175 21.67 10.59 -7.74
N SER A 176 21.06 9.93 -8.74
CA SER A 176 21.70 8.90 -9.55
C SER A 176 22.71 9.52 -10.53
N PRO A 177 23.91 8.92 -10.71
CA PRO A 177 24.85 9.35 -11.74
C PRO A 177 24.29 9.16 -13.17
N ASP A 178 23.27 8.30 -13.31
CA ASP A 178 22.62 7.97 -14.57
C ASP A 178 21.27 8.70 -14.73
N PHE A 179 21.00 9.69 -13.89
CA PHE A 179 19.83 10.53 -13.99
C PHE A 179 19.75 11.17 -15.37
N ALA A 180 18.61 11.02 -16.04
CA ALA A 180 18.44 11.45 -17.42
C ALA A 180 17.16 12.26 -17.59
N THR A 181 17.29 13.44 -18.20
CA THR A 181 16.17 14.34 -18.51
C THR A 181 16.05 14.61 -20.00
N THR A 182 14.88 15.07 -20.42
CA THR A 182 14.61 15.63 -21.75
C THR A 182 13.77 16.90 -21.61
N LEU A 183 13.64 17.68 -22.69
CA LEU A 183 12.67 18.77 -22.77
C LEU A 183 11.31 18.23 -23.23
N SER A 184 10.24 18.66 -22.58
CA SER A 184 8.87 18.46 -23.05
C SER A 184 8.62 19.30 -24.31
N ALA A 185 7.51 19.03 -25.01
CA ALA A 185 7.07 19.85 -26.14
C ALA A 185 6.80 21.32 -25.74
N THR A 186 6.53 21.57 -24.47
CA THR A 186 6.29 22.87 -23.85
C THR A 186 7.55 23.50 -23.22
N GLY A 187 8.72 22.88 -23.37
CA GLY A 187 10.01 23.42 -22.93
C GLY A 187 10.41 23.13 -21.47
N TYR A 188 9.67 22.26 -20.76
CA TYR A 188 9.99 21.90 -19.38
C TYR A 188 10.98 20.74 -19.30
N VAL A 189 11.86 20.76 -18.31
CA VAL A 189 12.76 19.64 -18.01
C VAL A 189 11.96 18.51 -17.35
N ILE A 190 11.93 17.35 -18.00
CA ILE A 190 11.23 16.16 -17.52
C ILE A 190 12.15 14.95 -17.49
N PRO A 191 11.90 13.93 -16.65
CA PRO A 191 12.62 12.67 -16.74
C PRO A 191 12.52 12.08 -18.15
N ARG A 192 13.62 11.53 -18.65
CA ARG A 192 13.70 10.96 -19.99
C ARG A 192 12.82 9.71 -20.14
N HIS A 193 12.69 8.94 -19.06
CA HIS A 193 11.90 7.71 -19.03
C HIS A 193 10.88 7.78 -17.88
N ASN A 194 9.67 7.30 -18.14
CA ASN A 194 8.54 7.30 -17.20
C ASN A 194 7.95 5.89 -17.02
N PRO A 195 8.74 4.88 -16.63
CA PRO A 195 8.20 3.54 -16.37
C PRO A 195 7.39 3.49 -15.08
N ASN A 196 6.38 2.63 -15.04
CA ASN A 196 5.78 2.18 -13.78
C ASN A 196 6.59 1.00 -13.24
N GLY A 197 6.56 0.74 -11.93
CA GLY A 197 7.15 -0.48 -11.39
C GLY A 197 6.38 -1.70 -11.90
N PHE A 198 5.11 -1.79 -11.52
CA PHE A 198 4.18 -2.82 -11.95
C PHE A 198 3.02 -2.18 -12.70
N ARG A 199 2.94 -2.43 -14.00
CA ARG A 199 1.87 -1.96 -14.90
C ARG A 199 1.00 -3.14 -15.30
N ILE A 200 -0.24 -3.14 -14.83
CA ILE A 200 -1.20 -4.22 -15.03
C ILE A 200 -2.47 -3.59 -15.63
N LEU A 201 -2.58 -3.60 -16.96
CA LEU A 201 -3.63 -2.90 -17.69
C LEU A 201 -4.35 -3.82 -18.66
N GLY A 202 -5.67 -3.66 -18.74
CA GLY A 202 -6.51 -4.28 -19.76
C GLY A 202 -7.14 -5.59 -19.31
N HIS A 203 -8.45 -5.70 -19.53
CA HIS A 203 -9.16 -6.88 -20.07
C HIS A 203 -10.68 -6.62 -20.07
N ALA A 204 -11.39 -7.07 -21.12
CA ALA A 204 -12.86 -7.04 -21.22
C ALA A 204 -13.51 -8.45 -21.18
N SER A 205 -12.75 -9.54 -21.31
CA SER A 205 -13.31 -10.87 -21.64
C SER A 205 -13.15 -11.95 -20.54
N GLY A 206 -12.79 -11.57 -19.30
CA GLY A 206 -12.35 -12.48 -18.19
C GLY A 206 -11.54 -11.73 -17.11
N TRP A 207 -10.76 -12.41 -16.26
CA TRP A 207 -10.09 -11.77 -15.11
C TRP A 207 -8.64 -12.23 -14.87
N THR A 208 -7.78 -11.28 -14.50
CA THR A 208 -6.38 -11.49 -14.05
C THR A 208 -6.36 -11.51 -12.53
N GLY A 209 -5.49 -12.28 -11.88
CA GLY A 209 -5.53 -12.30 -10.42
C GLY A 209 -4.67 -13.31 -9.69
N ASP A 210 -4.93 -13.48 -8.40
CA ASP A 210 -4.15 -14.32 -7.50
C ASP A 210 -2.66 -13.93 -7.55
N PHE A 211 -2.40 -12.63 -7.38
CA PHE A 211 -1.05 -12.05 -7.38
C PHE A 211 -0.57 -11.83 -5.95
N LEU A 212 0.71 -12.13 -5.72
CA LEU A 212 1.42 -11.80 -4.50
C LEU A 212 2.67 -11.00 -4.85
N ILE A 213 2.76 -9.78 -4.35
CA ILE A 213 3.98 -8.95 -4.40
C ILE A 213 4.45 -8.84 -2.96
N GLU A 214 5.57 -9.49 -2.62
CA GLU A 214 6.05 -9.59 -1.24
C GLU A 214 7.53 -9.22 -1.12
N ASP A 215 7.92 -8.50 -0.07
CA ASP A 215 9.33 -8.12 0.20
C ASP A 215 10.03 -7.36 -0.94
N CYS A 216 9.26 -6.70 -1.82
CA CYS A 216 9.81 -5.95 -2.95
C CYS A 216 10.07 -4.48 -2.59
N VAL A 217 11.16 -3.92 -3.12
CA VAL A 217 11.41 -2.47 -3.14
C VAL A 217 11.07 -1.96 -4.54
N ILE A 218 10.25 -0.91 -4.63
CA ILE A 218 9.77 -0.29 -5.87
C ILE A 218 10.01 1.22 -5.76
N ASP A 219 11.08 1.70 -6.38
CA ASP A 219 11.60 3.05 -6.13
C ASP A 219 11.74 3.92 -7.39
N PHE A 220 11.39 5.20 -7.24
CA PHE A 220 11.51 6.27 -8.24
C PHE A 220 10.68 6.13 -9.53
N PHE A 221 9.73 5.21 -9.60
CA PHE A 221 8.89 5.00 -10.80
C PHE A 221 7.91 6.17 -11.06
N ASP A 222 7.30 6.21 -12.25
CA ASP A 222 6.20 7.14 -12.54
C ASP A 222 4.94 6.79 -11.73
N GLY A 223 4.63 5.49 -11.65
CA GLY A 223 3.75 4.92 -10.64
C GLY A 223 4.34 3.63 -10.10
N GLY A 224 4.29 3.41 -8.79
CA GLY A 224 4.86 2.21 -8.18
C GLY A 224 4.15 0.93 -8.66
N ILE A 225 2.88 0.77 -8.27
CA ILE A 225 2.00 -0.32 -8.74
C ILE A 225 0.75 0.31 -9.34
N THR A 226 0.40 -0.06 -10.57
CA THR A 226 -0.76 0.44 -11.30
C THR A 226 -1.57 -0.72 -11.85
N CYS A 227 -2.79 -0.86 -11.35
CA CYS A 227 -3.73 -1.90 -11.76
C CYS A 227 -5.02 -1.29 -12.31
N GLN A 228 -5.30 -1.53 -13.58
CA GLN A 228 -6.51 -1.07 -14.29
C GLN A 228 -7.02 -2.19 -15.20
N THR A 229 -7.59 -3.19 -14.56
CA THR A 229 -8.16 -4.37 -15.21
C THR A 229 -9.08 -5.05 -14.22
N ASN A 230 -9.94 -5.97 -14.69
CA ASN A 230 -10.68 -6.90 -13.85
C ASN A 230 -9.70 -7.82 -13.09
N MET A 231 -9.17 -7.28 -12.00
CA MET A 231 -8.18 -7.89 -11.13
C MET A 231 -8.89 -8.59 -9.97
N ARG A 232 -8.43 -9.77 -9.59
CA ARG A 232 -8.94 -10.47 -8.40
C ARG A 232 -7.82 -10.94 -7.49
N ASN A 233 -8.01 -10.84 -6.18
CA ASN A 233 -7.13 -11.43 -5.16
C ASN A 233 -5.66 -11.00 -5.29
N MET A 234 -5.41 -9.69 -5.43
CA MET A 234 -4.04 -9.14 -5.41
C MET A 234 -3.65 -8.80 -3.98
N ALA A 235 -2.48 -9.28 -3.55
CA ALA A 235 -1.87 -8.91 -2.28
C ALA A 235 -0.51 -8.23 -2.50
N VAL A 236 -0.33 -7.07 -1.85
CA VAL A 236 0.94 -6.36 -1.74
C VAL A 236 1.33 -6.39 -0.26
N ARG A 237 2.42 -7.08 0.08
CA ARG A 237 2.79 -7.39 1.46
C ARG A 237 4.23 -7.03 1.73
N ARG A 238 4.51 -6.28 2.80
CA ARG A 238 5.90 -6.00 3.22
C ARG A 238 6.77 -5.42 2.11
N CYS A 239 6.16 -4.60 1.27
CA CYS A 239 6.85 -3.90 0.20
C CYS A 239 7.26 -2.50 0.66
N ILE A 240 8.31 -1.97 0.03
CA ILE A 240 8.79 -0.61 0.19
C ILE A 240 8.54 0.10 -1.14
N ILE A 241 7.63 1.06 -1.16
CA ILE A 241 7.20 1.77 -2.37
C ILE A 241 7.46 3.26 -2.18
N THR A 242 8.46 3.78 -2.88
CA THR A 242 9.02 5.09 -2.57
C THR A 242 9.25 5.97 -3.77
N ASN A 243 9.21 7.28 -3.53
CA ASN A 243 9.65 8.30 -4.46
C ASN A 243 8.98 8.24 -5.83
N SER A 244 7.77 7.68 -5.94
CA SER A 244 7.04 7.75 -7.21
C SER A 244 6.72 9.21 -7.49
N TYR A 245 7.02 9.71 -8.68
CA TYR A 245 6.67 11.09 -9.04
C TYR A 245 6.35 11.16 -10.52
N ASN A 246 5.63 12.19 -10.95
CA ASN A 246 5.22 12.31 -12.34
C ASN A 246 6.39 12.75 -13.25
N GLY A 247 6.49 12.19 -14.44
CA GLY A 247 7.40 12.65 -15.49
C GLY A 247 6.82 13.61 -16.54
N GLN A 248 5.60 14.14 -16.36
CA GLN A 248 4.99 15.15 -17.23
C GLN A 248 4.75 16.43 -16.42
N PHE A 249 5.45 17.51 -16.78
CA PHE A 249 5.10 18.84 -16.29
C PHE A 249 3.69 19.20 -16.80
N PRO A 250 2.81 19.82 -15.99
CA PRO A 250 1.43 20.06 -16.38
C PRO A 250 1.40 20.99 -17.60
N ASP A 251 1.20 20.43 -18.79
CA ASP A 251 0.86 21.21 -19.95
C ASP A 251 -0.64 21.56 -19.87
N SER A 252 -0.90 22.80 -19.44
CA SER A 252 -2.15 23.53 -19.71
C SER A 252 -3.48 22.78 -19.44
N ASN A 253 -4.08 23.02 -18.26
CA ASN A 253 -5.48 23.49 -18.13
C ASN A 253 -6.04 23.39 -16.69
N ASN A 254 -5.34 22.80 -15.72
CA ASN A 254 -5.91 22.63 -14.36
C ASN A 254 -4.97 22.88 -13.17
N GLY A 255 -3.76 23.43 -13.37
CA GLY A 255 -2.83 23.78 -12.28
C GLY A 255 -2.22 22.59 -11.50
N TYR A 256 -2.62 21.35 -11.79
CA TYR A 256 -2.10 20.14 -11.14
C TYR A 256 -1.42 19.24 -12.18
N PRO A 257 -0.16 18.79 -11.96
CA PRO A 257 0.46 17.76 -12.78
C PRO A 257 -0.31 16.44 -12.68
N ASP A 258 -0.15 15.62 -13.71
CA ASP A 258 -0.65 14.26 -13.78
C ASP A 258 -0.27 13.38 -12.57
N ARG A 259 -1.03 12.28 -12.42
CA ARG A 259 -1.46 11.69 -11.15
C ARG A 259 -0.60 10.52 -10.68
N SER A 260 0.69 10.75 -10.38
CA SER A 260 1.59 9.71 -9.87
C SER A 260 1.13 9.13 -8.52
N GLN A 261 1.17 7.80 -8.38
CA GLN A 261 0.77 7.06 -7.18
C GLN A 261 1.85 6.09 -6.73
N GLY A 262 1.93 5.83 -5.43
CA GLY A 262 2.61 4.63 -4.93
C GLY A 262 1.86 3.37 -5.38
N ILE A 263 0.57 3.29 -5.05
CA ILE A 263 -0.35 2.24 -5.53
C ILE A 263 -1.59 2.89 -6.13
N PHE A 264 -1.90 2.57 -7.39
CA PHE A 264 -3.15 2.88 -8.06
C PHE A 264 -3.90 1.59 -8.39
N CYS A 265 -5.16 1.48 -7.99
CA CYS A 265 -6.04 0.39 -8.40
C CYS A 265 -7.42 0.90 -8.79
N ILE A 266 -8.04 0.20 -9.75
CA ILE A 266 -9.46 0.27 -10.13
C ILE A 266 -9.87 -1.11 -10.67
N ASP A 267 -11.17 -1.42 -10.69
CA ASP A 267 -11.73 -2.69 -11.15
C ASP A 267 -11.14 -3.93 -10.45
N THR A 268 -10.89 -3.83 -9.14
CA THR A 268 -10.15 -4.84 -8.37
C THR A 268 -10.98 -5.47 -7.26
N LEU A 269 -11.24 -6.77 -7.33
CA LEU A 269 -11.93 -7.54 -6.29
C LEU A 269 -10.91 -8.21 -5.35
N GLY A 270 -10.97 -7.93 -4.04
CA GLY A 270 -10.10 -8.60 -3.06
C GLY A 270 -8.66 -8.09 -3.05
N LEU A 271 -8.48 -6.77 -2.93
CA LEU A 271 -7.17 -6.14 -2.76
C LEU A 271 -6.74 -6.18 -1.28
N LEU A 272 -5.54 -6.69 -1.01
CA LEU A 272 -4.85 -6.59 0.28
C LEU A 272 -3.58 -5.77 0.12
N VAL A 273 -3.44 -4.70 0.92
CA VAL A 273 -2.18 -3.98 1.13
C VAL A 273 -1.83 -4.13 2.61
N GLU A 274 -0.82 -4.94 2.91
CA GLU A 274 -0.49 -5.33 4.28
C GLU A 274 0.97 -5.03 4.61
N GLU A 275 1.21 -4.38 5.75
CA GLU A 275 2.54 -4.15 6.30
C GLU A 275 3.50 -3.51 5.28
N CYS A 276 3.05 -2.62 4.40
CA CYS A 276 3.91 -1.93 3.44
C CYS A 276 4.42 -0.59 4.00
N LEU A 277 5.58 -0.14 3.52
CA LEU A 277 6.01 1.25 3.61
C LEU A 277 5.70 1.95 2.28
N LEU A 278 4.88 2.99 2.34
CA LEU A 278 4.67 3.92 1.23
C LEU A 278 5.18 5.30 1.67
N TYR A 279 6.22 5.79 1.01
CA TYR A 279 6.86 7.03 1.41
C TYR A 279 7.17 7.93 0.21
N HIS A 280 6.83 9.21 0.35
CA HIS A 280 7.26 10.24 -0.59
C HIS A 280 6.76 10.02 -2.03
N ASN A 281 5.55 9.48 -2.18
CA ASN A 281 4.94 9.27 -3.50
C ASN A 281 4.06 10.46 -3.89
N GLY A 282 4.10 10.79 -5.18
CA GLY A 282 3.28 11.81 -5.83
C GLY A 282 3.97 13.14 -6.10
N TRP A 283 5.23 13.33 -5.69
CA TRP A 283 5.96 14.60 -5.82
C TRP A 283 7.48 14.40 -5.73
N ASN A 284 8.24 15.39 -6.20
CA ASN A 284 9.70 15.45 -6.12
C ASN A 284 10.17 16.92 -6.22
N ALA A 285 10.46 17.52 -5.06
CA ALA A 285 10.84 18.94 -4.99
C ALA A 285 12.16 19.27 -5.70
N THR A 286 13.14 18.35 -5.70
CA THR A 286 14.42 18.53 -6.43
C THR A 286 14.19 18.74 -7.92
N MET A 287 13.18 18.07 -8.47
CA MET A 287 12.78 18.19 -9.86
C MET A 287 11.71 19.26 -10.13
N GLY A 288 11.27 19.99 -9.11
CA GLY A 288 10.20 20.97 -9.22
C GLY A 288 8.79 20.36 -9.41
N TYR A 289 8.65 19.05 -9.17
CA TYR A 289 7.34 18.40 -9.11
C TYR A 289 6.76 18.58 -7.70
N GLY A 290 5.90 19.57 -7.55
CA GLY A 290 5.13 19.79 -6.34
C GLY A 290 4.04 18.75 -6.14
N MET A 291 3.43 18.85 -4.97
CA MET A 291 2.33 18.02 -4.51
C MET A 291 1.04 18.35 -5.28
N SER A 292 0.17 17.36 -5.41
CA SER A 292 -1.09 17.48 -6.17
C SER A 292 -2.21 16.75 -5.45
N ILE A 293 -3.41 17.32 -5.49
CA ILE A 293 -4.63 16.73 -4.90
C ILE A 293 -5.00 15.37 -5.52
N TYR A 294 -4.38 15.04 -6.65
CA TYR A 294 -4.60 13.80 -7.38
C TYR A 294 -3.47 12.77 -7.19
N SER A 295 -2.43 13.07 -6.41
CA SER A 295 -1.27 12.19 -6.22
C SER A 295 -1.19 11.69 -4.78
N HIS A 296 -1.08 10.37 -4.60
CA HIS A 296 -1.25 9.72 -3.29
C HIS A 296 -0.21 8.62 -3.07
N ASN A 297 -0.04 8.24 -1.80
CA ASN A 297 0.63 6.98 -1.49
C ASN A 297 -0.23 5.80 -1.99
N MET A 298 -1.53 5.80 -1.65
CA MET A 298 -2.49 4.83 -2.16
C MET A 298 -3.72 5.52 -2.72
N TYR A 299 -4.02 5.33 -4.00
CA TYR A 299 -5.28 5.68 -4.61
C TYR A 299 -6.02 4.40 -5.03
N LEU A 300 -7.02 4.06 -4.23
CA LEU A 300 -7.84 2.87 -4.38
C LEU A 300 -9.23 3.37 -4.82
N SER A 301 -9.53 3.20 -6.10
CA SER A 301 -10.69 3.80 -6.77
C SER A 301 -12.03 3.20 -6.31
N THR A 302 -13.10 3.64 -6.96
CA THR A 302 -14.52 3.38 -6.64
C THR A 302 -14.94 1.92 -6.78
N ASP A 303 -14.27 1.17 -7.65
CA ASP A 303 -14.64 -0.20 -8.00
C ASP A 303 -13.65 -1.21 -7.42
N ILE A 304 -13.45 -1.12 -6.09
CA ILE A 304 -12.57 -2.02 -5.34
C ILE A 304 -13.28 -2.58 -4.13
N ASN A 305 -13.73 -3.83 -4.20
CA ASN A 305 -14.43 -4.45 -3.08
C ASN A 305 -14.12 -5.95 -3.05
N PRO A 306 -13.78 -6.57 -1.90
CA PRO A 306 -13.33 -5.92 -0.69
C PRO A 306 -11.92 -5.34 -0.86
N CYS A 307 -11.63 -4.27 -0.12
CA CYS A 307 -10.31 -3.67 0.00
C CYS A 307 -9.84 -3.73 1.47
N ARG A 308 -8.62 -4.17 1.71
CA ARG A 308 -8.01 -4.26 3.05
C ARG A 308 -6.65 -3.56 3.05
N VAL A 309 -6.48 -2.60 3.94
CA VAL A 309 -5.25 -1.82 4.16
C VAL A 309 -4.88 -1.99 5.63
N ILE A 310 -3.86 -2.82 5.92
CA ILE A 310 -3.56 -3.30 7.28
C ILE A 310 -2.09 -3.08 7.64
N GLY A 311 -1.80 -2.46 8.78
CA GLY A 311 -0.44 -2.40 9.33
C GLY A 311 0.57 -1.60 8.49
N ASN A 312 0.10 -0.78 7.56
CA ASN A 312 0.97 -0.03 6.65
C ASN A 312 1.50 1.26 7.30
N ILE A 313 2.67 1.70 6.85
CA ILE A 313 3.16 3.07 7.07
C ILE A 313 2.93 3.83 5.76
N ALA A 314 2.10 4.86 5.80
CA ALA A 314 1.95 5.82 4.71
C ALA A 314 2.49 7.18 5.17
N CYS A 315 3.57 7.63 4.57
CA CYS A 315 4.26 8.86 4.98
C CYS A 315 4.51 9.83 3.81
N GLY A 316 4.31 11.12 4.04
CA GLY A 316 4.73 12.17 3.11
C GLY A 316 4.13 12.08 1.69
N ALA A 317 2.87 11.68 1.55
CA ALA A 317 2.20 11.64 0.26
C ALA A 317 2.02 13.03 -0.38
N GLY A 318 1.86 13.07 -1.70
CA GLY A 318 1.50 14.30 -2.43
C GLY A 318 0.11 14.86 -2.09
N SER A 319 -0.79 14.06 -1.52
CA SER A 319 -2.08 14.51 -1.00
C SER A 319 -2.57 13.60 0.10
N ASN A 320 -2.86 12.34 -0.21
CA ASN A 320 -3.43 11.43 0.79
C ASN A 320 -2.48 10.27 1.07
N GLY A 321 -2.32 9.91 2.34
CA GLY A 321 -1.67 8.66 2.73
C GLY A 321 -2.44 7.46 2.17
N GLY A 322 -3.77 7.50 2.24
CA GLY A 322 -4.65 6.59 1.52
C GLY A 322 -5.94 7.25 1.07
N GLN A 323 -6.44 6.84 -0.08
CA GLN A 323 -7.75 7.16 -0.60
C GLN A 323 -8.46 5.86 -0.95
N MET A 324 -9.41 5.45 -0.11
CA MET A 324 -10.21 4.23 -0.25
C MET A 324 -11.61 4.63 -0.69
N ARG A 325 -11.84 4.71 -2.01
CA ARG A 325 -13.08 5.27 -2.55
C ARG A 325 -14.27 4.31 -2.56
N ALA A 326 -14.02 3.02 -2.68
CA ALA A 326 -15.05 2.00 -2.57
C ALA A 326 -15.42 1.68 -1.10
N GLY A 327 -14.58 2.10 -0.17
CA GLY A 327 -14.60 1.65 1.21
C GLY A 327 -13.73 0.42 1.46
N GLY A 328 -14.01 -0.30 2.55
CA GLY A 328 -13.23 -1.46 2.98
C GLY A 328 -12.71 -1.33 4.41
N ILE A 329 -11.60 -2.01 4.69
CA ILE A 329 -11.03 -2.13 6.04
C ILE A 329 -9.67 -1.46 6.09
N ALA A 330 -9.55 -0.42 6.91
CA ALA A 330 -8.29 0.19 7.31
C ALA A 330 -8.01 -0.14 8.78
N ASP A 331 -6.99 -0.95 9.06
CA ASP A 331 -6.69 -1.41 10.42
C ASP A 331 -5.21 -1.26 10.77
N ASN A 332 -4.93 -0.60 11.90
CA ASN A 332 -3.59 -0.45 12.48
C ASN A 332 -2.54 0.17 11.55
N ASN A 333 -2.95 1.06 10.64
CA ASN A 333 -2.01 1.79 9.82
C ASN A 333 -1.46 3.01 10.56
N LEU A 334 -0.24 3.41 10.20
CA LEU A 334 0.38 4.67 10.58
C LEU A 334 0.32 5.63 9.39
N PHE A 335 -0.41 6.73 9.54
CA PHE A 335 -0.46 7.83 8.60
C PHE A 335 0.34 9.01 9.15
N LEU A 336 1.54 9.21 8.63
CA LEU A 336 2.52 10.16 9.15
C LEU A 336 2.75 11.29 8.14
N ARG A 337 2.53 12.55 8.53
CA ARG A 337 2.90 13.71 7.69
C ARG A 337 2.33 13.69 6.27
N ASN A 338 1.09 13.24 6.13
CA ASN A 338 0.33 13.36 4.89
C ASN A 338 -0.61 14.57 4.98
N PRO A 339 -0.89 15.28 3.87
CA PRO A 339 -1.85 16.38 3.91
C PRO A 339 -3.25 15.92 4.35
N ILE A 340 -3.67 14.75 3.88
CA ILE A 340 -4.78 13.97 4.44
C ILE A 340 -4.24 12.58 4.79
N GLY A 341 -4.44 12.11 6.02
CA GLY A 341 -4.01 10.76 6.40
C GLY A 341 -4.74 9.68 5.61
N LEU A 342 -6.04 9.53 5.86
CA LEU A 342 -6.91 8.60 5.16
C LEU A 342 -8.20 9.30 4.73
N PHE A 343 -8.55 9.15 3.46
CA PHE A 343 -9.85 9.50 2.91
C PHE A 343 -10.65 8.23 2.63
N LEU A 344 -11.71 8.01 3.38
CA LEU A 344 -12.56 6.84 3.27
C LEU A 344 -13.92 7.27 2.70
N SER A 345 -14.19 6.88 1.46
CA SER A 345 -15.28 7.43 0.63
C SER A 345 -16.23 6.36 0.11
N GLY A 346 -17.31 6.82 -0.53
CA GLY A 346 -18.08 6.05 -1.49
C GLY A 346 -17.83 6.38 -2.95
N ASP A 347 -18.33 5.49 -3.80
CA ASP A 347 -18.51 5.75 -5.22
C ASP A 347 -19.58 6.84 -5.44
N PRO A 348 -19.24 8.00 -6.02
CA PRO A 348 -20.22 9.03 -6.36
C PRO A 348 -21.24 8.57 -7.43
N ASN A 349 -21.03 7.42 -8.08
CA ASN A 349 -21.92 6.88 -9.10
C ASN A 349 -22.87 5.76 -8.61
N GLY A 350 -22.93 5.51 -7.29
CA GLY A 350 -23.99 4.69 -6.71
C GLY A 350 -23.63 3.22 -6.43
N ALA A 351 -22.36 2.81 -6.45
CA ALA A 351 -21.95 1.56 -5.80
C ALA A 351 -21.99 1.73 -4.26
N GLU A 352 -23.20 1.68 -3.70
CA GLU A 352 -23.55 2.00 -2.31
C GLU A 352 -23.31 0.86 -1.29
N GLU A 353 -22.68 -0.25 -1.68
CA GLU A 353 -22.70 -1.48 -0.85
C GLU A 353 -21.43 -1.77 -0.02
N GLY A 354 -20.42 -0.89 -0.06
CA GLY A 354 -19.18 -1.07 0.72
C GLY A 354 -19.33 -0.69 2.20
N ILE A 355 -18.87 -1.57 3.11
CA ILE A 355 -18.73 -1.25 4.54
C ILE A 355 -17.42 -0.49 4.75
N ASN A 356 -17.49 0.64 5.46
CA ASN A 356 -16.32 1.39 5.89
C ASN A 356 -15.90 1.01 7.31
N THR A 357 -14.82 0.26 7.46
CA THR A 357 -14.22 -0.05 8.77
C THR A 357 -12.87 0.64 8.88
N CYS A 358 -12.73 1.55 9.85
CA CYS A 358 -11.47 2.22 10.14
C CYS A 358 -11.18 2.10 11.63
N ILE A 359 -10.26 1.19 11.96
CA ILE A 359 -10.00 0.82 13.35
C ILE A 359 -8.53 0.90 13.70
N ASN A 360 -8.23 1.35 14.91
CA ASN A 360 -6.89 1.32 15.47
C ASN A 360 -5.84 2.09 14.63
N ASN A 361 -6.21 3.00 13.73
CA ASN A 361 -5.19 3.71 12.95
C ASN A 361 -4.62 4.88 13.76
N VAL A 362 -3.35 5.20 13.54
CA VAL A 362 -2.69 6.36 14.15
C VAL A 362 -2.35 7.37 13.06
N PHE A 363 -2.81 8.59 13.24
CA PHE A 363 -2.61 9.72 12.36
C PHE A 363 -1.75 10.75 13.09
N VAL A 364 -0.62 11.15 12.51
CA VAL A 364 0.34 12.03 13.16
C VAL A 364 0.78 13.11 12.18
N GLU A 365 0.77 14.36 12.64
CA GLU A 365 1.48 15.46 11.96
C GLU A 365 0.99 15.78 10.54
N ALA A 366 -0.31 15.72 10.26
CA ALA A 366 -0.79 16.10 8.93
C ALA A 366 -0.39 17.53 8.55
N ASN A 367 0.03 17.68 7.30
CA ASN A 367 0.60 18.90 6.73
C ASN A 367 -0.28 19.44 5.57
N ASP A 368 0.31 20.23 4.68
CA ASP A 368 -0.38 20.87 3.56
C ASP A 368 0.24 20.46 2.22
N ILE A 369 -0.54 20.60 1.15
CA ILE A 369 -0.06 20.39 -0.22
C ILE A 369 0.65 21.67 -0.66
N VAL A 370 1.88 21.53 -1.18
CA VAL A 370 2.61 22.61 -1.86
C VAL A 370 2.76 22.26 -3.33
N ASN A 371 2.05 22.97 -4.21
CA ASN A 371 2.05 22.67 -5.65
C ASN A 371 3.31 23.16 -6.37
N ASN A 372 3.40 22.95 -7.69
CA ASN A 372 4.56 23.34 -8.50
C ASN A 372 4.83 24.85 -8.51
N GLN A 373 3.81 25.67 -8.20
CA GLN A 373 3.92 27.13 -8.11
C GLN A 373 4.29 27.59 -6.68
N GLY A 374 4.50 26.66 -5.75
CA GLY A 374 4.72 26.96 -4.33
C GLY A 374 3.45 27.39 -3.59
N GLU A 375 2.27 27.28 -4.21
CA GLU A 375 1.01 27.60 -3.57
C GLU A 375 0.62 26.51 -2.57
N VAL A 376 0.16 26.96 -1.41
CA VAL A 376 -0.20 26.07 -0.30
C VAL A 376 -1.70 25.77 -0.36
N ALA A 377 -2.06 24.58 -0.83
CA ALA A 377 -3.40 24.04 -0.72
C ALA A 377 -3.56 23.38 0.66
N ARG A 378 -4.07 24.17 1.60
CA ARG A 378 -4.16 23.76 3.00
C ARG A 378 -5.11 22.57 3.21
N ARG A 379 -4.65 21.50 3.88
CA ARG A 379 -5.41 20.28 4.18
C ARG A 379 -5.45 20.05 5.69
N GLY A 380 -4.51 19.29 6.26
CA GLY A 380 -4.38 19.11 7.70
C GLY A 380 -5.45 18.20 8.32
N VAL A 381 -5.82 17.11 7.65
CA VAL A 381 -6.86 16.17 8.12
C VAL A 381 -6.25 14.81 8.43
N GLY A 382 -6.59 14.23 9.58
CA GLY A 382 -6.14 12.88 9.93
C GLY A 382 -6.99 11.85 9.19
N LEU A 383 -8.25 11.77 9.58
CA LEU A 383 -9.24 10.87 9.01
C LEU A 383 -10.41 11.66 8.43
N ASP A 384 -10.62 11.53 7.12
CA ASP A 384 -11.74 12.11 6.40
C ASP A 384 -12.74 11.01 6.05
N ILE A 385 -13.91 11.07 6.67
CA ILE A 385 -14.95 10.06 6.62
C ILE A 385 -16.09 10.61 5.79
N LYS A 386 -16.51 9.86 4.79
CA LYS A 386 -17.79 10.10 4.12
C LYS A 386 -18.87 9.17 4.64
N ARG A 387 -20.09 9.70 4.71
CA ARG A 387 -21.27 8.94 5.10
C ARG A 387 -21.53 7.80 4.09
N LYS A 388 -21.60 6.58 4.61
CA LYS A 388 -21.95 5.35 3.89
C LYS A 388 -23.05 4.61 4.64
N PRO A 389 -23.92 3.80 4.00
CA PRO A 389 -25.00 3.10 4.71
C PRO A 389 -24.51 2.30 5.93
N LEU A 390 -23.31 1.72 5.85
CA LEU A 390 -22.67 0.97 6.94
C LEU A 390 -21.24 1.46 7.18
N GLY A 391 -20.86 1.53 8.45
CA GLY A 391 -19.48 1.78 8.83
C GLY A 391 -19.22 1.62 10.33
N PHE A 392 -17.94 1.59 10.68
CA PHE A 392 -17.46 1.43 12.05
C PHE A 392 -16.09 2.10 12.20
N TYR A 393 -16.03 3.13 13.05
CA TYR A 393 -14.82 3.94 13.25
C TYR A 393 -14.41 3.91 14.72
N LYS A 394 -13.42 3.07 15.05
CA LYS A 394 -13.08 2.78 16.46
C LYS A 394 -11.60 2.83 16.78
N GLY A 395 -11.26 3.44 17.92
CA GLY A 395 -9.92 3.31 18.49
C GLY A 395 -8.82 4.00 17.68
N ASN A 396 -9.19 4.93 16.79
CA ASN A 396 -8.22 5.69 16.02
C ASN A 396 -7.66 6.84 16.87
N ILE A 397 -6.41 7.21 16.63
CA ILE A 397 -5.70 8.26 17.36
C ILE A 397 -5.19 9.31 16.37
N CYS A 398 -5.58 10.58 16.53
CA CYS A 398 -5.07 11.71 15.74
C CYS A 398 -4.26 12.67 16.62
N LEU A 399 -2.97 12.86 16.32
CA LEU A 399 -2.02 13.63 17.13
C LEU A 399 -1.33 14.75 16.33
N ASP A 400 -1.22 15.92 16.95
CA ASP A 400 -0.27 16.99 16.62
C ASP A 400 -0.29 17.46 15.15
N ARG A 401 -1.37 18.11 14.72
CA ARG A 401 -1.45 18.68 13.36
C ARG A 401 -0.31 19.68 13.11
N LEU A 402 0.36 19.57 11.96
CA LEU A 402 1.34 20.57 11.50
C LEU A 402 0.71 21.68 10.66
N SER A 403 -0.30 21.34 9.86
CA SER A 403 -1.03 22.32 9.04
C SER A 403 -1.57 23.47 9.89
N ALA A 404 -1.41 24.69 9.40
CA ALA A 404 -2.00 25.88 10.00
C ALA A 404 -3.52 25.96 9.81
N ARG A 405 -4.11 25.11 8.96
CA ARG A 405 -5.56 25.09 8.75
C ARG A 405 -6.25 24.43 9.93
N GLN A 406 -7.16 25.16 10.55
CA GLN A 406 -7.96 24.68 11.67
C GLN A 406 -9.06 23.70 11.23
N GLN A 407 -8.69 22.52 10.74
CA GLN A 407 -9.60 21.39 10.49
C GLN A 407 -9.54 20.37 11.64
N ALA A 408 -10.66 19.70 11.91
CA ALA A 408 -10.72 18.64 12.91
C ALA A 408 -9.86 17.44 12.48
N GLY A 409 -9.26 16.74 13.46
CA GLY A 409 -8.47 15.53 13.22
C GLY A 409 -9.30 14.41 12.59
N ILE A 410 -10.57 14.31 12.96
CA ILE A 410 -11.56 13.43 12.32
C ILE A 410 -12.70 14.29 11.77
N ARG A 411 -13.01 14.15 10.50
CA ARG A 411 -14.12 14.85 9.84
C ARG A 411 -15.12 13.86 9.29
N CYS A 412 -16.41 14.13 9.53
CA CYS A 412 -17.52 13.45 8.87
C CYS A 412 -18.07 14.36 7.77
N THR A 413 -18.31 13.82 6.58
CA THR A 413 -18.67 14.58 5.37
C THR A 413 -19.69 13.83 4.51
N GLU A 414 -20.22 14.51 3.49
CA GLU A 414 -21.27 14.10 2.53
C GLU A 414 -22.73 14.15 3.02
N ASP A 415 -23.67 13.85 2.12
CA ASP A 415 -25.10 14.04 2.28
C ASP A 415 -25.73 13.05 3.29
N PRO A 416 -26.81 13.45 3.98
CA PRO A 416 -27.54 12.57 4.90
C PRO A 416 -28.09 11.32 4.20
N ILE A 417 -27.91 10.14 4.80
CA ILE A 417 -28.52 8.90 4.33
C ILE A 417 -29.60 8.49 5.34
N THR A 418 -30.83 8.92 5.07
CA THR A 418 -31.95 8.80 6.01
C THR A 418 -32.55 7.39 6.10
N THR A 419 -32.18 6.48 5.19
CA THR A 419 -32.68 5.10 5.13
C THR A 419 -31.77 4.09 5.84
N ALA A 420 -30.58 4.50 6.29
CA ALA A 420 -29.57 3.64 6.90
C ALA A 420 -29.37 3.96 8.39
N PRO A 421 -28.98 2.98 9.22
CA PRO A 421 -28.70 3.25 10.63
C PRO A 421 -27.55 4.27 10.77
N PRO A 422 -27.50 5.02 11.89
CA PRO A 422 -26.37 5.88 12.19
C PRO A 422 -25.08 5.09 12.35
N ILE A 423 -23.96 5.67 11.93
CA ILE A 423 -22.64 5.07 12.06
C ILE A 423 -22.04 5.40 13.43
N LEU A 424 -21.44 4.40 14.06
CA LEU A 424 -20.71 4.59 15.30
C LEU A 424 -19.29 5.10 15.05
N VAL A 425 -18.97 6.24 15.68
CA VAL A 425 -17.61 6.78 15.82
C VAL A 425 -17.27 6.75 17.30
N THR A 426 -16.43 5.79 17.72
CA THR A 426 -16.27 5.48 19.15
C THR A 426 -14.84 5.21 19.60
N GLY A 427 -14.51 5.57 20.85
CA GLY A 427 -13.21 5.22 21.43
C GLY A 427 -12.03 5.88 20.72
N ASN A 428 -12.25 6.94 19.93
CA ASN A 428 -11.19 7.64 19.22
C ASN A 428 -10.60 8.73 20.12
N ILE A 429 -9.31 9.00 19.93
CA ILE A 429 -8.57 10.02 20.67
C ILE A 429 -8.06 11.07 19.69
N VAL A 430 -8.34 12.34 19.96
CA VAL A 430 -7.81 13.47 19.19
C VAL A 430 -7.08 14.39 20.14
N ARG A 431 -5.79 14.66 19.89
CA ARG A 431 -4.96 15.58 20.67
C ARG A 431 -4.30 16.60 19.77
N ASN A 432 -4.38 17.88 20.15
CA ASN A 432 -3.74 18.99 19.46
C ASN A 432 -4.12 19.04 17.96
N TRP A 433 -5.41 18.83 17.67
CA TRP A 433 -5.90 18.72 16.31
C TRP A 433 -7.37 19.14 16.18
N ASN A 434 -7.68 20.32 16.71
CA ASN A 434 -9.04 20.86 16.68
C ASN A 434 -9.28 21.75 15.46
N ASN A 435 -10.53 21.83 15.04
CA ASN A 435 -11.01 22.87 14.15
C ASN A 435 -11.09 24.24 14.86
N ALA A 436 -11.48 25.28 14.12
CA ALA A 436 -11.57 26.65 14.63
C ALA A 436 -12.57 26.79 15.80
N SER A 437 -13.55 25.89 15.87
CA SER A 437 -14.57 25.83 16.93
C SER A 437 -14.13 24.99 18.13
N GLY A 438 -12.89 24.50 18.16
CA GLY A 438 -12.38 23.65 19.24
C GLY A 438 -12.81 22.18 19.17
N GLN A 439 -13.33 21.71 18.03
CA GLN A 439 -13.76 20.33 17.85
C GLN A 439 -12.65 19.48 17.22
N GLY A 440 -12.26 18.39 17.88
CA GLY A 440 -11.32 17.40 17.32
C GLY A 440 -11.99 16.34 16.44
N ILE A 441 -13.30 16.13 16.64
CA ILE A 441 -14.16 15.30 15.80
C ILE A 441 -15.33 16.16 15.33
N GLU A 442 -15.41 16.39 14.03
CA GLU A 442 -16.41 17.24 13.40
C GLU A 442 -17.52 16.39 12.77
N VAL A 443 -18.76 16.61 13.23
CA VAL A 443 -19.99 16.13 12.58
C VAL A 443 -20.79 17.37 12.17
N PRO A 444 -20.99 17.60 10.86
CA PRO A 444 -21.81 18.70 10.38
C PRO A 444 -23.25 18.64 10.91
N PRO A 445 -23.94 19.79 11.10
CA PRO A 445 -25.31 19.83 11.63
C PRO A 445 -26.31 18.95 10.88
N GLU A 446 -26.14 18.81 9.57
CA GLU A 446 -26.98 17.98 8.71
C GLU A 446 -26.75 16.47 8.89
N LEU A 447 -25.63 16.06 9.49
CA LEU A 447 -25.24 14.66 9.70
C LEU A 447 -25.32 14.21 11.16
N VAL A 448 -25.86 15.01 12.07
CA VAL A 448 -25.95 14.68 13.51
C VAL A 448 -26.78 13.43 13.81
N ASN A 449 -27.69 13.06 12.90
CA ASN A 449 -28.48 11.83 13.00
C ASN A 449 -27.80 10.64 12.29
N ASP A 450 -26.78 10.90 11.46
CA ASP A 450 -26.06 9.90 10.68
C ASP A 450 -24.81 9.39 11.40
N PHE A 451 -24.26 10.16 12.35
CA PHE A 451 -23.09 9.77 13.14
C PHE A 451 -23.36 9.86 14.63
N ILE A 452 -23.11 8.76 15.33
CA ILE A 452 -23.17 8.69 16.79
C ILE A 452 -21.75 8.72 17.34
N LEU A 453 -21.45 9.76 18.13
CA LEU A 453 -20.18 9.90 18.83
C LEU A 453 -20.32 9.31 20.24
N THR A 454 -19.51 8.31 20.60
CA THR A 454 -19.51 7.75 21.97
C THR A 454 -18.14 7.32 22.47
N GLY A 455 -17.77 7.70 23.70
CA GLY A 455 -16.48 7.37 24.32
C GLY A 455 -15.26 7.91 23.56
N ASN A 456 -15.38 9.03 22.86
CA ASN A 456 -14.26 9.67 22.18
C ASN A 456 -13.67 10.72 23.13
N VAL A 457 -12.35 10.92 23.06
CA VAL A 457 -11.65 11.90 23.87
C VAL A 457 -11.00 12.95 22.97
N VAL A 458 -11.28 14.21 23.22
CA VAL A 458 -10.66 15.35 22.51
C VAL A 458 -9.93 16.20 23.53
N ASP A 459 -8.62 16.37 23.34
CA ASP A 459 -7.73 17.14 24.22
C ASP A 459 -7.92 16.82 25.72
N GLY A 460 -7.97 15.51 26.02
CA GLY A 460 -8.11 15.02 27.40
C GLY A 460 -9.49 15.25 28.00
N LYS A 461 -10.54 15.46 27.19
CA LYS A 461 -11.92 15.56 27.66
C LYS A 461 -12.84 14.58 26.95
N ASP A 462 -13.75 13.96 27.70
CA ASP A 462 -14.84 13.15 27.14
C ASP A 462 -15.91 14.04 26.47
N GLN A 463 -16.94 13.43 25.88
CA GLN A 463 -18.04 14.18 25.24
C GLN A 463 -18.88 15.03 26.21
N ALA A 464 -18.85 14.74 27.51
CA ALA A 464 -19.51 15.55 28.53
C ALA A 464 -18.59 16.70 29.03
N GLY A 465 -17.36 16.79 28.52
CA GLY A 465 -16.36 17.78 28.91
C GLY A 465 -15.58 17.41 30.18
N ASN A 466 -15.77 16.21 30.72
CA ASN A 466 -15.03 15.75 31.90
C ASN A 466 -13.58 15.43 31.54
N PRO A 467 -12.61 15.80 32.39
CA PRO A 467 -11.22 15.41 32.19
C PRO A 467 -11.03 13.89 32.16
N VAL A 468 -10.23 13.42 31.21
CA VAL A 468 -9.74 12.04 31.09
C VAL A 468 -8.23 12.05 31.31
N VAL A 469 -7.75 11.25 32.26
CA VAL A 469 -6.33 11.16 32.59
C VAL A 469 -5.71 10.00 31.81
N PHE A 470 -4.61 10.28 31.13
CA PHE A 470 -3.83 9.29 30.38
C PHE A 470 -2.48 9.02 31.05
N PRO A 471 -1.93 7.80 30.93
CA PRO A 471 -0.62 7.46 31.49
C PRO A 471 0.51 8.36 31.01
N ASP A 472 0.60 8.61 29.71
CA ASP A 472 1.64 9.40 29.06
C ASP A 472 1.15 9.93 27.69
N PRO A 473 0.28 10.95 27.67
CA PRO A 473 -0.34 11.45 26.43
C PRO A 473 0.62 12.21 25.51
N ASN A 474 1.86 12.46 25.95
CA ASN A 474 2.86 13.22 25.21
C ASN A 474 3.74 12.35 24.30
N ARG A 475 3.48 11.04 24.23
CA ARG A 475 4.17 10.15 23.31
C ARG A 475 3.97 10.60 21.86
N ASN A 476 5.08 10.64 21.13
CA ASN A 476 5.20 11.01 19.73
C ASN A 476 6.40 10.28 19.09
N MET A 477 6.69 10.57 17.83
CA MET A 477 7.78 9.93 17.09
C MET A 477 9.17 10.17 17.71
N ASP A 478 9.45 11.38 18.21
CA ASP A 478 10.73 11.67 18.86
C ASP A 478 10.91 10.84 20.14
N THR A 479 9.87 10.79 20.98
CA THR A 479 9.91 9.96 22.20
C THR A 479 10.01 8.47 21.88
N TYR A 480 9.38 7.99 20.80
CA TYR A 480 9.48 6.60 20.36
C TYR A 480 10.91 6.26 19.93
N MET A 481 11.51 7.11 19.09
CA MET A 481 12.88 6.89 18.64
C MET A 481 13.90 7.01 19.77
N ASN A 482 13.65 7.86 20.77
CA ASN A 482 14.44 7.91 22.00
C ASN A 482 14.22 6.66 22.86
N HIS A 483 12.99 6.14 22.95
CA HIS A 483 12.67 4.88 23.64
C HIS A 483 13.42 3.69 23.03
N LEU A 484 13.58 3.68 21.71
CA LEU A 484 14.43 2.69 21.01
C LEU A 484 15.94 2.92 21.21
N GLY A 485 16.36 4.02 21.84
CA GLY A 485 17.76 4.38 22.01
C GLY A 485 18.45 4.89 20.74
N ILE A 486 17.68 5.31 19.73
CA ILE A 486 18.19 5.71 18.41
C ILE A 486 18.17 7.24 18.22
N GLY A 487 17.10 7.91 18.66
CA GLY A 487 16.87 9.34 18.39
C GLY A 487 16.60 9.64 16.92
N GLY A 488 16.75 10.91 16.50
CA GLY A 488 16.62 11.34 15.10
C GLY A 488 15.19 11.48 14.57
N GLY A 489 14.18 11.21 15.39
CA GLY A 489 12.77 11.49 15.09
C GLY A 489 12.23 10.74 13.87
N TRP A 490 11.25 11.34 13.20
CA TRP A 490 10.52 10.71 12.11
C TRP A 490 11.37 10.42 10.87
N GLU A 491 12.36 11.25 10.57
CA GLU A 491 13.25 11.07 9.41
C GLU A 491 14.08 9.80 9.56
N GLU A 492 14.67 9.59 10.74
CA GLU A 492 15.44 8.39 11.05
C GLU A 492 14.57 7.14 11.09
N PHE A 493 13.34 7.24 11.61
CA PHE A 493 12.36 6.14 11.58
C PHE A 493 12.07 5.69 10.15
N ILE A 494 11.73 6.64 9.25
CA ILE A 494 11.43 6.33 7.85
C ILE A 494 12.67 5.83 7.11
N ARG A 495 13.85 6.43 7.36
CA ARG A 495 15.11 5.97 6.75
C ARG A 495 15.39 4.49 7.09
N ARG A 496 15.19 4.09 8.34
CA ARG A 496 15.36 2.69 8.77
C ARG A 496 14.28 1.78 8.22
N ALA A 497 13.03 2.24 8.15
CA ALA A 497 11.95 1.51 7.52
C ALA A 497 12.20 1.28 6.02
N ALA A 498 12.78 2.25 5.31
CA ALA A 498 13.11 2.14 3.89
C ALA A 498 14.37 1.30 3.62
N ALA A 499 15.29 1.20 4.59
CA ALA A 499 16.55 0.48 4.45
C ALA A 499 16.52 -0.97 5.01
N ARG A 500 15.34 -1.61 5.07
CA ARG A 500 15.22 -2.96 5.62
C ARG A 500 15.90 -4.00 4.72
N PRO A 501 16.73 -4.90 5.26
CA PRO A 501 17.32 -6.01 4.50
C PRO A 501 16.26 -6.94 3.90
N TRP A 502 16.68 -7.80 2.97
CA TRP A 502 15.83 -8.87 2.43
C TRP A 502 15.30 -9.78 3.55
N GLY A 503 14.01 -10.14 3.49
CA GLY A 503 13.37 -11.08 4.42
C GLY A 503 13.25 -10.59 5.87
N GLN A 504 13.44 -9.29 6.12
CA GLN A 504 13.39 -8.70 7.46
C GLN A 504 12.26 -7.65 7.55
N TRP A 505 11.39 -7.79 8.56
CA TRP A 505 10.34 -6.81 8.88
C TRP A 505 10.34 -6.45 10.37
N PRO A 506 11.40 -5.81 10.87
CA PRO A 506 11.55 -5.47 12.28
C PRO A 506 10.36 -4.67 12.80
N ARG A 507 9.76 -5.14 13.90
CA ARG A 507 8.58 -4.52 14.50
C ARG A 507 8.87 -3.09 14.94
N GLU A 508 10.07 -2.80 15.41
CA GLU A 508 10.49 -1.48 15.88
C GLU A 508 10.40 -0.38 14.80
N PHE A 509 10.46 -0.73 13.51
CA PHE A 509 10.29 0.22 12.40
C PHE A 509 8.96 0.04 11.68
N SER A 510 8.00 -0.70 12.24
CA SER A 510 6.68 -0.96 11.63
C SER A 510 5.57 -0.05 12.20
N ALA A 511 4.39 -0.05 11.55
CA ALA A 511 3.22 0.61 12.11
C ALA A 511 2.83 0.00 13.47
N ASP A 512 2.90 -1.33 13.60
CA ASP A 512 2.59 -2.04 14.85
C ASP A 512 3.44 -1.54 16.03
N GLY A 513 4.76 -1.45 15.85
CA GLY A 513 5.68 -1.01 16.89
C GLY A 513 5.40 0.41 17.38
N PHE A 514 5.26 1.35 16.45
CA PHE A 514 4.97 2.74 16.78
C PHE A 514 3.55 2.92 17.35
N ASN A 515 2.55 2.31 16.73
CA ASN A 515 1.15 2.48 17.14
C ASN A 515 0.91 1.92 18.54
N ASP A 516 1.50 0.78 18.90
CA ASP A 516 1.38 0.22 20.25
C ASP A 516 2.07 1.12 21.29
N TYR A 517 3.23 1.69 20.97
CA TYR A 517 3.88 2.67 21.84
C TYR A 517 2.98 3.90 22.08
N ILE A 518 2.29 4.40 21.06
CA ILE A 518 1.33 5.49 21.21
C ILE A 518 0.12 5.06 22.05
N ARG A 519 -0.47 3.89 21.80
CA ARG A 519 -1.63 3.36 22.54
C ARG A 519 -1.39 3.24 24.03
N GLU A 520 -0.24 2.70 24.41
CA GLU A 520 0.17 2.61 25.81
C GLU A 520 0.19 3.97 26.50
N GLY A 521 0.61 5.04 25.80
CA GLY A 521 0.58 6.41 26.32
C GLY A 521 -0.83 6.89 26.65
N PHE A 522 -1.84 6.36 25.96
CA PHE A 522 -3.26 6.62 26.22
C PHE A 522 -3.93 5.54 27.08
N GLY A 523 -3.18 4.58 27.63
CA GLY A 523 -3.73 3.48 28.44
C GLY A 523 -4.63 2.54 27.64
N MET A 524 -4.47 2.51 26.32
CA MET A 524 -5.17 1.57 25.44
C MET A 524 -4.39 0.26 25.35
N ASP A 525 -5.12 -0.85 25.23
CA ASP A 525 -4.50 -2.16 25.01
C ASP A 525 -3.67 -2.17 23.73
N GLN A 526 -2.54 -2.86 23.77
CA GLN A 526 -1.79 -3.20 22.55
C GLN A 526 -2.65 -4.08 21.64
N LYS A 527 -2.44 -3.98 20.33
CA LYS A 527 -3.13 -4.89 19.42
C LYS A 527 -2.54 -6.30 19.56
N THR A 528 -3.33 -7.24 20.08
CA THR A 528 -2.91 -8.65 20.13
C THR A 528 -2.96 -9.28 18.74
N ALA A 529 -2.05 -10.20 18.42
CA ALA A 529 -2.00 -10.91 17.12
C ALA A 529 -3.33 -11.62 16.77
N ALA A 530 -4.13 -12.00 17.78
CA ALA A 530 -5.47 -12.58 17.60
C ALA A 530 -6.48 -11.64 16.92
N SER A 531 -6.20 -10.34 16.88
CA SER A 531 -7.05 -9.33 16.24
C SER A 531 -7.04 -9.42 14.70
N TYR A 532 -6.02 -10.04 14.10
CA TYR A 532 -5.94 -10.26 12.65
C TYR A 532 -6.94 -11.32 12.16
N VAL A 533 -7.35 -12.24 13.06
CA VAL A 533 -8.09 -13.47 12.71
C VAL A 533 -9.56 -13.21 12.37
N LEU A 534 -10.14 -12.07 12.77
CA LEU A 534 -11.54 -11.73 12.46
C LEU A 534 -11.76 -11.18 11.04
N ILE A 535 -10.71 -11.11 10.21
CA ILE A 535 -10.76 -10.38 8.92
C ILE A 535 -10.24 -11.20 7.73
N HIS A 536 -9.81 -12.45 7.90
CA HIS A 536 -9.34 -13.32 6.80
C HIS A 536 -10.42 -14.24 6.25
#